data_AF-A0A7H9SPL0-F1
#
_entry.id   AF-A0A7H9SPL0-F1
#
_cell.length_a   1.000
_cell.length_b   1.000
_cell.length_c   1.000
_cell.angle_alpha   90.00
_cell.angle_beta   90.00
_cell.angle_gamma   90.00
#
_symmetry.space_group_name_H-M   'P 1'
#
loop_
_entity.id
_entity.type
_entity.pdbx_description
1 polymer ?
#
loop_
_entity_poly.entity_id
_entity_poly.type
_entity_poly.pdbx_seq_one_letter_code
_entity_poly.pdbx_strand_id
1 'polypeptide(L)'
;APAHMKQRSMVASFFTQDYVKKLKPYIRETVQRLLDNIASKGCKEPVDLIEKFALPVPSYTIYTILGVPFEDLEYLTEQNAIRSNGSGTAQEAAAANQELLEYLAALVDKRSEEPKDDLISRLVVEQLKPNNIEKSDVVQIAFLLLVAG
;
A
#
# COMPACT_ATOMS: atom_id res chain seq x y z
N ALA A 1 24.78 -7.81 -13.24
CA ALA A 1 24.14 -7.99 -11.92
C ALA A 1 22.86 -8.81 -12.09
N PRO A 2 22.50 -9.70 -11.15
CA PRO A 2 21.26 -10.48 -11.19
C PRO A 2 20.03 -9.58 -11.27
N ALA A 3 18.96 -10.07 -11.92
CA ALA A 3 17.73 -9.30 -12.18
C ALA A 3 17.14 -8.64 -10.91
N HIS A 4 17.19 -9.34 -9.77
CA HIS A 4 16.70 -8.81 -8.49
C HIS A 4 17.42 -7.53 -8.05
N MET A 5 18.71 -7.35 -8.36
CA MET A 5 19.44 -6.14 -8.00
C MET A 5 18.94 -4.92 -8.77
N LYS A 6 18.52 -5.12 -10.03
CA LYS A 6 17.91 -4.06 -10.84
C LYS A 6 16.57 -3.65 -10.25
N GLN A 7 15.68 -4.60 -10.00
CA GLN A 7 14.36 -4.32 -9.38
C GLN A 7 14.50 -3.64 -8.02
N ARG A 8 15.42 -4.12 -7.16
CA ARG A 8 15.70 -3.48 -5.87
C ARG A 8 16.14 -2.02 -6.03
N SER A 9 16.98 -1.72 -7.02
CA SER A 9 17.46 -0.35 -7.25
C SER A 9 16.34 0.62 -7.65
N MET A 10 15.27 0.13 -8.28
CA MET A 10 14.14 0.96 -8.72
C MET A 10 13.32 1.53 -7.55
N VAL A 11 13.29 0.82 -6.41
CA VAL A 11 12.47 1.21 -5.25
C VAL A 11 13.31 1.67 -4.04
N ALA A 12 14.62 1.44 -4.05
CA ALA A 12 15.49 1.66 -2.89
C ALA A 12 15.44 3.08 -2.31
N SER A 13 15.20 4.10 -3.14
CA SER A 13 15.09 5.51 -2.72
C SER A 13 13.93 5.75 -1.74
N PHE A 14 12.84 4.99 -1.85
CA PHE A 14 11.68 5.05 -0.94
C PHE A 14 11.91 4.34 0.41
N PHE A 15 13.05 3.68 0.58
CA PHE A 15 13.41 2.96 1.81
C PHE A 15 14.69 3.52 2.46
N THR A 16 15.09 4.72 2.08
CA THR A 16 16.21 5.42 2.72
C THR A 16 15.79 5.96 4.09
N GLN A 17 16.77 6.12 5.01
CA GLN A 17 16.49 6.68 6.33
C GLN A 17 15.83 8.06 6.25
N ASP A 18 16.23 8.89 5.29
CA ASP A 18 15.68 10.23 5.15
C ASP A 18 14.26 10.21 4.58
N TYR A 19 13.94 9.29 3.68
CA TYR A 19 12.55 9.08 3.25
C TYR A 19 11.67 8.61 4.41
N VAL A 20 12.12 7.63 5.19
CA VAL A 20 11.39 7.13 6.37
C VAL A 20 11.18 8.24 7.41
N LYS A 21 12.17 9.12 7.64
CA LYS A 21 12.00 10.28 8.52
C LYS A 21 10.92 11.24 8.03
N LYS A 22 10.77 11.43 6.72
CA LYS A 22 9.71 12.27 6.12
C LYS A 22 8.32 11.66 6.28
N LEU A 23 8.20 10.33 6.43
CA LEU A 23 6.92 9.67 6.72
C LEU A 23 6.48 9.82 8.18
N LYS A 24 7.40 10.12 9.11
CA LYS A 24 7.10 10.18 10.56
C LYS A 24 5.90 11.09 10.91
N PRO A 25 5.75 12.31 10.34
CA PRO A 25 4.57 13.14 10.59
C PRO A 25 3.27 12.45 10.15
N TYR A 26 3.25 11.86 8.96
CA TYR A 26 2.09 11.15 8.42
C TYR A 26 1.70 9.93 9.28
N ILE A 27 2.69 9.11 9.68
CA ILE A 27 2.46 7.96 10.56
C ILE A 27 1.89 8.42 11.90
N ARG A 28 2.42 9.52 12.47
CA ARG A 28 1.92 10.08 13.73
C ARG A 28 0.47 10.55 13.60
N GLU A 29 0.14 11.25 12.53
CA GLU A 29 -1.23 11.70 12.25
C GLU A 29 -2.19 10.53 12.08
N THR A 30 -1.76 9.50 11.34
CA THR A 30 -2.53 8.27 11.16
C THR A 30 -2.82 7.58 12.49
N VAL A 31 -1.79 7.40 13.32
CA VAL A 31 -1.93 6.83 14.67
C VAL A 31 -2.88 7.67 15.53
N GLN A 32 -2.73 9.00 15.53
CA GLN A 32 -3.58 9.88 16.31
C GLN A 32 -5.05 9.75 15.88
N ARG A 33 -5.32 9.83 14.58
CA ARG A 33 -6.68 9.70 14.04
C ARG A 33 -7.34 8.37 14.38
N LEU A 34 -6.60 7.27 14.30
CA LEU A 34 -7.12 5.94 14.65
C LEU A 34 -7.46 5.86 16.14
N LEU A 35 -6.59 6.39 17.01
CA LEU A 35 -6.84 6.43 18.46
C LEU A 35 -8.02 7.35 18.81
N ASP A 36 -8.14 8.50 18.15
CA ASP A 36 -9.26 9.44 18.36
C ASP A 36 -10.60 8.80 17.94
N ASN A 37 -10.62 8.05 16.82
CA ASN A 37 -11.80 7.31 16.39
C ASN A 37 -12.21 6.25 17.43
N ILE A 38 -11.23 5.48 17.93
CA ILE A 38 -11.47 4.49 18.99
C ILE A 38 -12.03 5.17 20.25
N ALA A 39 -11.41 6.26 20.70
CA ALA A 39 -11.84 6.99 21.90
C ALA A 39 -13.25 7.59 21.75
N SER A 40 -13.60 8.06 20.55
CA SER A 40 -14.92 8.67 20.28
C SER A 40 -16.10 7.70 20.44
N LYS A 41 -15.86 6.38 20.28
CA LYS A 41 -16.87 5.33 20.49
C LYS A 41 -17.11 5.02 21.97
N GLY A 42 -16.24 5.52 22.86
CA GLY A 42 -16.30 5.31 24.30
C GLY A 42 -15.83 3.91 24.74
N CYS A 43 -15.76 3.69 26.05
CA CYS A 43 -15.27 2.43 26.64
C CYS A 43 -16.40 1.45 27.02
N LYS A 44 -17.58 1.55 26.38
CA LYS A 44 -18.74 0.72 26.73
C LYS A 44 -18.63 -0.71 26.22
N GLU A 45 -17.91 -0.90 25.12
CA GLU A 45 -17.69 -2.21 24.49
C GLU A 45 -16.18 -2.44 24.29
N PRO A 46 -15.72 -3.70 24.31
CA PRO A 46 -14.35 -4.04 23.95
C PRO A 46 -14.03 -3.59 22.51
N VAL A 47 -12.80 -3.13 22.31
CA VAL A 47 -12.30 -2.73 20.98
C VAL A 47 -11.30 -3.77 20.49
N ASP A 48 -11.50 -4.27 19.27
CA ASP A 48 -10.48 -5.06 18.59
C ASP A 48 -9.36 -4.14 18.08
N LEU A 49 -8.23 -4.15 18.80
CA LEU A 49 -7.05 -3.36 18.43
C LEU A 49 -6.32 -3.91 17.20
N ILE A 50 -6.53 -5.16 16.81
CA ILE A 50 -5.96 -5.69 15.56
C ILE A 50 -6.67 -5.02 14.39
N GLU A 51 -7.99 -5.13 14.36
CA GLU A 51 -8.81 -4.60 13.27
C GLU A 51 -8.78 -3.06 13.24
N LYS A 52 -8.89 -2.40 14.39
CA LYS A 52 -9.08 -0.95 14.45
C LYS A 52 -7.78 -0.14 14.54
N PHE A 53 -6.62 -0.78 14.75
CA PHE A 53 -5.35 -0.08 14.93
C PHE A 53 -4.15 -0.77 14.29
N ALA A 54 -3.87 -2.02 14.64
CA ALA A 54 -2.64 -2.69 14.21
C ALA A 54 -2.61 -2.99 12.70
N LEU A 55 -3.74 -3.32 12.08
CA LEU A 55 -3.83 -3.52 10.63
C LEU A 55 -3.84 -2.18 9.85
N PRO A 56 -4.60 -1.14 10.24
CA PRO A 56 -4.63 0.12 9.51
C PRO A 56 -3.31 0.90 9.50
N VAL A 57 -2.55 0.94 10.61
CA VAL A 57 -1.32 1.76 10.69
C VAL A 57 -0.29 1.43 9.59
N PRO A 58 0.18 0.18 9.43
CA PRO A 58 1.11 -0.18 8.36
C PRO A 58 0.45 -0.09 6.98
N SER A 59 -0.80 -0.55 6.84
CA SER A 59 -1.52 -0.55 5.55
C SER A 59 -1.65 0.87 4.98
N TYR A 60 -2.11 1.82 5.79
CA TYR A 60 -2.25 3.22 5.35
C TYR A 60 -0.88 3.84 5.03
N THR A 61 0.17 3.43 5.72
CA THR A 61 1.53 3.89 5.43
C THR A 61 2.01 3.42 4.06
N ILE A 62 1.90 2.12 3.77
CA ILE A 62 2.36 1.57 2.50
C ILE A 62 1.50 2.06 1.33
N TYR A 63 0.19 2.15 1.51
CA TYR A 63 -0.72 2.67 0.48
C TYR A 63 -0.43 4.13 0.11
N THR A 64 -0.08 4.97 1.08
CA THR A 64 0.36 6.35 0.79
C THR A 64 1.66 6.38 0.00
N ILE A 65 2.64 5.52 0.31
CA ILE A 65 3.88 5.42 -0.48
C ILE A 65 3.57 5.00 -1.93
N LEU A 66 2.62 4.06 -2.11
CA LEU A 66 2.20 3.59 -3.42
C LEU A 66 1.39 4.63 -4.22
N GLY A 67 0.82 5.65 -3.57
CA GLY A 67 0.02 6.69 -4.23
C GLY A 67 -1.48 6.42 -4.25
N VAL A 68 -1.96 5.54 -3.38
CA VAL A 68 -3.39 5.26 -3.20
C VAL A 68 -4.07 6.49 -2.57
N PRO A 69 -5.22 6.97 -3.11
CA PRO A 69 -6.01 8.04 -2.53
C PRO A 69 -6.50 7.71 -1.12
N PHE A 70 -6.74 8.74 -0.32
CA PHE A 70 -7.08 8.58 1.10
C PHE A 70 -8.41 7.85 1.29
N GLU A 71 -9.37 8.14 0.43
CA GLU A 71 -10.72 7.58 0.39
C GLU A 71 -10.76 6.06 0.17
N ASP A 72 -9.74 5.50 -0.49
CA ASP A 72 -9.69 4.08 -0.84
C ASP A 72 -8.96 3.23 0.24
N LEU A 73 -8.29 3.88 1.20
CA LEU A 73 -7.41 3.21 2.17
C LEU A 73 -8.15 2.20 3.05
N GLU A 74 -9.34 2.54 3.53
CA GLU A 74 -10.12 1.67 4.42
C GLU A 74 -10.51 0.38 3.68
N TYR A 75 -11.17 0.53 2.53
CA TYR A 75 -11.58 -0.60 1.70
C TYR A 75 -10.41 -1.50 1.30
N LEU A 76 -9.30 -0.94 0.82
CA LEU A 76 -8.15 -1.74 0.41
C LEU A 76 -7.44 -2.39 1.61
N THR A 77 -7.50 -1.78 2.79
CA THR A 77 -7.00 -2.41 4.02
C THR A 77 -7.83 -3.63 4.40
N GLU A 78 -9.15 -3.54 4.27
CA GLU A 78 -10.05 -4.70 4.47
C GLU A 78 -9.77 -5.81 3.46
N GLN A 79 -9.58 -5.50 2.18
CA GLN A 79 -9.20 -6.50 1.17
C GLN A 79 -7.86 -7.17 1.52
N ASN A 80 -6.86 -6.42 1.94
CA ASN A 80 -5.57 -7.01 2.36
C ASN A 80 -5.71 -7.88 3.63
N ALA A 81 -6.60 -7.51 4.55
CA ALA A 81 -6.90 -8.31 5.73
C ALA A 81 -7.59 -9.63 5.35
N ILE A 82 -8.58 -9.61 4.45
CA ILE A 82 -9.24 -10.82 3.92
C ILE A 82 -8.22 -11.73 3.23
N ARG A 83 -7.37 -11.17 2.36
CA ARG A 83 -6.31 -11.90 1.65
C ARG A 83 -5.35 -12.62 2.61
N SER A 84 -5.05 -12.00 3.74
CA SER A 84 -4.07 -12.49 4.71
C SER A 84 -4.71 -13.32 5.84
N ASN A 85 -6.03 -13.45 5.85
CA ASN A 85 -6.76 -14.20 6.88
C ASN A 85 -6.61 -15.70 6.66
N GLY A 86 -5.68 -16.32 7.41
CA GLY A 86 -5.46 -17.77 7.37
C GLY A 86 -6.64 -18.64 7.84
N SER A 87 -7.70 -18.03 8.39
CA SER A 87 -8.93 -18.73 8.79
C SER A 87 -10.08 -18.56 7.78
N GLY A 88 -9.89 -17.75 6.72
CA GLY A 88 -10.87 -17.56 5.65
C GLY A 88 -10.83 -18.66 4.59
N THR A 89 -11.73 -18.59 3.61
CA THR A 89 -11.72 -19.53 2.48
C THR A 89 -10.69 -19.14 1.43
N ALA A 90 -10.15 -20.14 0.71
CA ALA A 90 -9.23 -19.88 -0.40
C ALA A 90 -9.88 -19.03 -1.51
N GLN A 91 -11.20 -19.12 -1.68
CA GLN A 91 -11.95 -18.33 -2.67
C GLN A 91 -12.01 -16.85 -2.27
N GLU A 92 -12.29 -16.54 -1.00
CA GLU A 92 -12.30 -15.16 -0.50
C GLU A 92 -10.91 -14.53 -0.60
N ALA A 93 -9.86 -15.26 -0.20
CA ALA A 93 -8.49 -14.78 -0.29
C ALA A 93 -8.07 -14.51 -1.75
N ALA A 94 -8.46 -15.39 -2.69
CA ALA A 94 -8.20 -15.20 -4.11
C ALA A 94 -8.96 -14.01 -4.70
N ALA A 95 -10.22 -13.80 -4.33
CA ALA A 95 -11.01 -12.66 -4.76
C ALA A 95 -10.41 -11.34 -4.26
N ALA A 96 -10.06 -11.25 -2.97
CA ALA A 96 -9.41 -10.07 -2.41
C ALA A 96 -8.03 -9.80 -3.02
N ASN A 97 -7.26 -10.85 -3.33
CA ASN A 97 -6.00 -10.73 -4.07
C ASN A 97 -6.21 -10.13 -5.46
N GLN A 98 -7.23 -10.60 -6.18
CA GLN A 98 -7.56 -10.10 -7.52
C GLN A 98 -7.99 -8.64 -7.48
N GLU A 99 -8.84 -8.25 -6.52
CA GLU A 99 -9.28 -6.87 -6.31
C GLU A 99 -8.09 -5.92 -6.11
N LEU A 100 -7.13 -6.29 -5.26
CA LEU A 100 -5.93 -5.48 -5.03
C LEU A 100 -5.07 -5.32 -6.29
N LEU A 101 -4.91 -6.40 -7.09
CA LEU A 101 -4.16 -6.35 -8.34
C LEU A 101 -4.85 -5.47 -9.39
N GLU A 102 -6.17 -5.58 -9.53
CA GLU A 102 -6.97 -4.77 -10.44
C GLU A 102 -6.91 -3.29 -10.07
N TYR A 103 -7.05 -2.99 -8.78
CA TYR A 103 -6.90 -1.64 -8.26
C TYR A 103 -5.52 -1.04 -8.59
N LEU A 104 -4.44 -1.78 -8.32
CA LEU A 104 -3.08 -1.33 -8.62
C LEU A 104 -2.87 -1.14 -10.12
N ALA A 105 -3.41 -2.02 -10.96
CA ALA A 105 -3.34 -1.89 -12.41
C ALA A 105 -4.03 -0.61 -12.91
N ALA A 106 -5.21 -0.30 -12.38
CA ALA A 106 -5.93 0.94 -12.69
C ALA A 106 -5.18 2.18 -12.18
N LEU A 107 -4.52 2.09 -11.02
CA LEU A 107 -3.70 3.17 -10.49
C LEU A 107 -2.47 3.43 -11.37
N VAL A 108 -1.84 2.39 -11.91
CA VAL A 108 -0.73 2.53 -12.88
C VAL A 108 -1.20 3.24 -14.16
N ASP A 109 -2.40 2.93 -14.66
CA ASP A 109 -2.96 3.64 -15.82
C ASP A 109 -3.15 5.13 -15.52
N LYS A 110 -3.78 5.46 -14.39
CA LYS A 110 -3.96 6.85 -13.94
C LYS A 110 -2.63 7.59 -13.84
N ARG A 111 -1.57 6.96 -13.31
CA ARG A 111 -0.24 7.57 -13.20
C ARG A 111 0.55 7.61 -14.49
N SER A 112 0.19 6.79 -15.48
CA SER A 112 0.76 6.87 -16.83
C SER A 112 0.34 8.16 -17.53
N GLU A 113 -0.91 8.58 -17.31
CA GLU A 113 -1.47 9.83 -17.81
C GLU A 113 -1.06 11.03 -16.95
N GLU A 114 -1.22 10.94 -15.62
CA GLU A 114 -0.95 12.02 -14.67
C GLU A 114 -0.04 11.55 -13.52
N PRO A 115 1.30 11.58 -13.71
CA PRO A 115 2.25 11.23 -12.65
C PRO A 115 2.16 12.18 -11.45
N LYS A 116 2.28 11.62 -10.25
CA LYS A 116 2.36 12.36 -8.96
C LYS A 116 3.67 12.07 -8.22
N ASP A 117 3.81 12.55 -6.99
CA ASP A 117 4.97 12.26 -6.13
C ASP A 117 4.71 10.99 -5.29
N ASP A 118 4.66 9.84 -5.96
CA ASP A 118 4.47 8.52 -5.34
C ASP A 118 5.29 7.43 -6.05
N LEU A 119 5.39 6.26 -5.41
CA LEU A 119 6.22 5.15 -5.90
C LEU A 119 5.79 4.64 -7.27
N ILE A 120 4.47 4.50 -7.48
CA ILE A 120 3.94 4.03 -8.76
C ILE A 120 4.26 5.03 -9.87
N SER A 121 4.07 6.33 -9.63
CA SER A 121 4.42 7.40 -10.57
C SER A 121 5.89 7.39 -10.93
N ARG A 122 6.77 7.16 -9.95
CA ARG A 122 8.21 7.06 -10.21
C ARG A 122 8.54 5.85 -11.08
N LEU A 123 7.99 4.68 -10.78
CA LEU A 123 8.18 3.49 -11.61
C LEU A 123 7.64 3.70 -13.03
N VAL A 124 6.49 4.36 -13.16
CA VAL A 124 5.91 4.71 -14.46
C VAL A 124 6.86 5.60 -15.26
N VAL A 125 7.36 6.68 -14.66
CA VAL A 125 8.19 7.68 -15.36
C VAL A 125 9.60 7.16 -15.66
N GLU A 126 10.24 6.49 -14.70
CA GLU A 126 11.64 6.09 -14.81
C GLU A 126 11.84 4.70 -15.43
N GLN A 127 10.83 3.83 -15.39
CA GLN A 127 10.97 2.42 -15.81
C GLN A 127 9.98 2.02 -16.92
N LEU A 128 8.68 2.28 -16.75
CA LEU A 128 7.67 1.88 -17.73
C LEU A 128 7.76 2.69 -19.03
N LYS A 129 7.72 4.04 -18.95
CA LYS A 129 7.78 4.92 -20.14
C LYS A 129 9.05 4.73 -20.98
N PRO A 130 10.24 4.50 -20.40
CA PRO A 130 11.44 4.15 -21.15
C PRO A 130 11.50 2.71 -21.67
N ASN A 131 10.47 1.89 -21.43
CA ASN A 131 10.39 0.46 -21.77
C ASN A 131 11.46 -0.42 -21.09
N ASN A 132 11.85 -0.09 -19.85
CA ASN A 132 12.73 -0.95 -19.05
C ASN A 132 11.99 -2.13 -18.41
N ILE A 133 10.69 -1.96 -18.14
CA ILE A 133 9.78 -2.95 -17.55
C ILE A 133 8.39 -2.80 -18.17
N GLU A 134 7.54 -3.82 -18.02
CA GLU A 134 6.15 -3.79 -18.45
C GLU A 134 5.22 -3.25 -17.36
N LYS A 135 3.96 -2.93 -17.73
CA LYS A 135 2.94 -2.51 -16.76
C LYS A 135 2.74 -3.56 -15.67
N SER A 136 2.73 -4.83 -16.06
CA SER A 136 2.63 -5.99 -15.16
C SER A 136 3.74 -5.99 -14.10
N ASP A 137 4.97 -5.63 -14.45
CA ASP A 137 6.07 -5.51 -13.51
C ASP A 137 5.85 -4.41 -12.48
N VAL A 138 5.33 -3.24 -12.89
CA VAL A 138 4.99 -2.15 -11.96
C VAL A 138 3.94 -2.60 -10.95
N VAL A 139 2.88 -3.26 -11.44
CA VAL A 139 1.80 -3.81 -10.59
C VAL A 139 2.36 -4.82 -9.60
N GLN A 140 3.21 -5.75 -10.06
CA GLN A 140 3.78 -6.79 -9.21
C GLN A 140 4.77 -6.25 -8.17
N ILE A 141 5.56 -5.22 -8.51
CA ILE A 141 6.42 -4.54 -7.55
C ILE A 141 5.57 -3.83 -6.49
N ALA A 142 4.54 -3.08 -6.89
CA ALA A 142 3.63 -2.41 -5.97
C ALA A 142 2.91 -3.41 -5.05
N PHE A 143 2.43 -4.51 -5.63
CA PHE A 143 1.76 -5.58 -4.90
C PHE A 143 2.70 -6.27 -3.91
N LEU A 144 3.95 -6.59 -4.31
CA LEU A 144 4.95 -7.14 -3.40
C LEU A 144 5.19 -6.23 -2.19
N LEU A 145 5.30 -4.92 -2.42
CA LEU A 145 5.51 -3.95 -1.35
C LEU A 145 4.29 -3.84 -0.42
N LEU A 146 3.08 -3.90 -0.97
CA LEU A 146 1.83 -3.95 -0.20
C LEU A 146 1.77 -5.18 0.70
N VAL A 147 2.09 -6.36 0.18
CA VAL A 147 1.99 -7.63 0.90
C VAL A 147 3.08 -7.81 1.95
N ALA A 148 4.27 -7.26 1.70
CA ALA A 148 5.41 -7.35 2.61
C ALA A 148 5.45 -6.21 3.66
N GLY A 149 4.70 -5.13 3.43
CA GLY A 149 4.68 -3.91 4.25
C GLY A 149 3.77 -3.97 5.47
#